data_AF-A0A3D5RQI0-F1
#
_entry.id   AF-A0A3D5RQI0-F1
#
_cell.length_a   1.000
_cell.length_b   1.000
_cell.length_c   1.000
_cell.angle_alpha   90.00
_cell.angle_beta   90.00
_cell.angle_gamma   90.00
#
_symmetry.space_group_name_H-M   'P 1'
#
loop_
_entity.id
_entity.type
_entity.pdbx_description
1 polymer ?
#
loop_
_entity_poly.entity_id
_entity_poly.type
_entity_poly.pdbx_seq_one_letter_code
_entity_poly.pdbx_strand_id
1 'polypeptide(L)'
;LGLGYPGGPAIELAAQSGDAGRFNLPRPMKGRPGCNFSFSGLKTAVRQTVEMMPPGELVKKDVSDLAASFQMALIESVSDRMAHALAMFRTEYPHGKSFVVSGGVA
;
A
#
# COMPACT_ATOMS: atom_id res chain seq x y z
N LEU A 1 -0.31 15.05 2.17
CA LEU A 1 1.16 14.89 2.09
C LEU A 1 1.85 15.98 1.26
N GLY A 2 1.16 16.72 0.39
CA GLY A 2 1.77 17.88 -0.30
C GLY A 2 2.83 17.51 -1.35
N LEU A 3 2.83 16.26 -1.84
CA LEU A 3 3.87 15.72 -2.73
C LEU A 3 3.63 15.99 -4.23
N GLY A 4 2.55 16.68 -4.60
CA GLY A 4 2.20 16.97 -5.99
C GLY A 4 1.60 15.77 -6.76
N TYR A 5 1.58 15.91 -8.09
CA TYR A 5 1.07 14.92 -9.04
C TYR A 5 2.09 14.67 -10.16
N PRO A 6 2.32 13.43 -10.62
CA PRO A 6 1.64 12.18 -10.24
C PRO A 6 2.06 11.64 -8.87
N GLY A 7 1.08 11.14 -8.11
CA GLY A 7 1.27 10.77 -6.70
C GLY A 7 2.10 9.50 -6.48
N GLY A 8 2.08 8.53 -7.39
CA GLY A 8 2.77 7.24 -7.23
C GLY A 8 4.28 7.40 -7.05
N PRO A 9 5.01 7.93 -8.06
CA PRO A 9 6.45 8.16 -7.97
C PRO A 9 6.84 9.08 -6.81
N ALA A 10 6.01 10.08 -6.50
CA ALA A 10 6.28 11.02 -5.41
C ALA A 10 6.19 10.35 -4.02
N ILE A 11 5.23 9.44 -3.83
CA ILE A 11 5.12 8.63 -2.61
C ILE A 11 6.30 7.68 -2.48
N GLU A 12 6.68 7.00 -3.57
CA GLU A 12 7.82 6.08 -3.58
C GLU A 12 9.12 6.79 -3.22
N LEU A 13 9.38 7.95 -3.82
CA LEU A 13 10.56 8.75 -3.49
C LEU A 13 10.57 9.21 -2.03
N ALA A 14 9.42 9.66 -1.51
CA ALA A 14 9.31 10.11 -0.12
C ALA A 14 9.52 8.96 0.87
N ALA A 15 9.07 7.75 0.54
CA ALA A 15 9.14 6.57 1.39
C ALA A 15 10.56 5.99 1.56
N GLN A 16 11.49 6.25 0.63
CA GLN A 16 12.85 5.68 0.64
C GLN A 16 13.63 5.96 1.95
N SER A 17 13.38 7.10 2.58
CA SER A 17 14.00 7.51 3.85
C SER A 17 13.06 7.40 5.05
N GLY A 18 11.93 6.71 4.90
CA GLY A 18 10.89 6.59 5.92
C GLY A 18 11.00 5.33 6.76
N ASP A 19 10.45 5.40 7.96
CA ASP A 19 10.18 4.23 8.81
C ASP A 19 8.78 3.69 8.52
N ALA A 20 8.72 2.56 7.83
CA ALA A 20 7.46 1.90 7.47
C ALA A 20 6.66 1.41 8.70
N GLY A 21 7.31 1.22 9.85
CA GLY A 21 6.68 0.75 11.09
C GLY A 21 6.04 1.85 11.95
N ARG A 22 6.30 3.12 11.65
CA ARG A 22 5.87 4.23 12.51
C ARG A 22 4.36 4.39 12.60
N PHE A 23 3.65 4.29 11.47
CA PHE A 23 2.20 4.46 11.43
C PHE A 23 1.50 3.14 11.20
N ASN A 24 0.61 2.77 12.13
CA ASN A 24 -0.17 1.54 12.01
C ASN A 24 -1.40 1.75 11.11
N LEU A 25 -1.19 1.62 9.80
CA LEU A 25 -2.26 1.72 8.81
C LEU A 25 -2.99 0.37 8.62
N PRO A 26 -4.29 0.38 8.30
CA PRO A 26 -5.02 -0.87 8.05
C PRO A 26 -4.45 -1.58 6.82
N ARG A 27 -4.54 -2.92 6.78
CA ARG A 27 -4.23 -3.75 5.61
C ARG A 27 -5.55 -4.24 5.03
N PRO A 28 -6.20 -3.47 4.13
CA PRO A 28 -7.53 -3.82 3.67
C PRO A 28 -7.57 -5.22 3.06
N MET A 29 -8.67 -5.91 3.33
CA MET A 29 -8.96 -7.25 2.83
C MET A 29 -8.01 -8.37 3.28
N LYS A 30 -6.86 -8.07 3.90
CA LYS A 30 -5.88 -9.08 4.36
C LYS A 30 -6.56 -10.15 5.22
N GLY A 31 -6.29 -11.42 4.91
CA GLY A 31 -6.90 -12.58 5.59
C GLY A 31 -8.37 -12.88 5.23
N ARG A 32 -9.07 -12.04 4.45
CA ARG A 32 -10.43 -12.38 3.96
C ARG A 32 -10.37 -13.34 2.78
N PRO A 33 -11.39 -14.18 2.52
CA PRO A 33 -11.41 -15.04 1.34
C PRO A 33 -11.45 -14.22 0.03
N GLY A 34 -11.06 -14.87 -1.07
CA GLY A 34 -11.08 -14.29 -2.42
C GLY A 34 -9.93 -13.31 -2.70
N CYS A 35 -10.00 -12.66 -3.87
CA CYS A 35 -8.91 -11.87 -4.46
C CYS A 35 -9.27 -10.38 -4.68
N ASN A 36 -10.41 -9.93 -4.15
CA ASN A 36 -10.87 -8.55 -4.34
C ASN A 36 -10.01 -7.54 -3.56
N PHE A 37 -9.85 -6.34 -4.13
CA PHE A 37 -9.15 -5.21 -3.52
C PHE A 37 -10.11 -4.15 -2.97
N SER A 38 -9.66 -3.41 -1.95
CA SER A 38 -10.33 -2.18 -1.49
C SER A 38 -9.31 -1.26 -0.84
N PHE A 39 -9.15 -0.03 -1.34
CA PHE A 39 -8.15 0.92 -0.82
C PHE A 39 -8.73 2.24 -0.32
N SER A 40 -10.06 2.42 -0.42
CA SER A 40 -10.73 3.65 0.06
C SER A 40 -10.54 3.86 1.56
N GLY A 41 -10.66 2.79 2.35
CA GLY A 41 -10.42 2.84 3.80
C GLY A 41 -8.97 3.19 4.17
N LEU A 42 -7.99 2.67 3.40
CA LEU A 42 -6.59 3.01 3.61
C LEU A 42 -6.31 4.49 3.30
N LYS A 43 -6.90 5.04 2.23
CA LYS A 43 -6.82 6.48 1.93
C LYS A 43 -7.38 7.33 3.08
N THR A 44 -8.54 6.94 3.62
CA THR A 44 -9.16 7.64 4.75
C THR A 44 -8.28 7.58 5.99
N ALA A 45 -7.68 6.41 6.30
CA ALA A 45 -6.78 6.26 7.44
C ALA A 45 -5.52 7.14 7.33
N VAL A 46 -4.94 7.25 6.13
CA VAL A 46 -3.81 8.17 5.88
C VAL A 46 -4.21 9.62 6.12
N ARG A 47 -5.39 10.04 5.62
CA ARG A 47 -5.90 11.40 5.85
C ARG A 47 -6.09 11.69 7.34
N GLN A 48 -6.74 10.78 8.06
CA GLN A 48 -6.94 10.90 9.51
C GLN A 48 -5.61 10.95 10.26
N THR A 49 -4.61 10.18 9.83
CA THR A 49 -3.28 10.20 10.42
C THR A 49 -2.63 11.58 10.29
N VAL A 50 -2.79 12.25 9.15
CA VAL A 50 -2.34 13.63 8.94
C VAL A 50 -3.13 14.63 9.81
N GLU A 51 -4.46 14.47 9.90
CA GLU A 51 -5.33 15.35 10.70
C GLU A 51 -5.03 15.28 12.21
N MET A 52 -4.45 14.17 12.69
CA MET A 52 -4.02 13.99 14.09
C MET A 52 -2.63 14.59 14.40
N MET A 53 -1.87 15.00 13.39
CA MET A 53 -0.57 15.65 13.59
C MET A 53 -0.76 17.12 14.02
N PRO A 54 0.28 17.75 14.62
CA PRO A 54 0.22 19.17 14.95
C PRO A 54 -0.18 20.02 13.74
N PRO A 55 -1.01 21.07 13.93
CA PRO A 55 -1.45 21.93 12.84
C PRO A 55 -0.26 22.68 12.24
N GLY A 56 -0.27 22.84 10.92
CA GLY A 56 0.80 23.50 10.17
C GLY A 56 1.30 22.63 9.01
N GLU A 57 2.46 23.00 8.47
CA GLU A 57 3.11 22.17 7.45
C GLU A 57 3.66 20.88 8.05
N LEU A 58 3.50 19.78 7.34
CA LEU A 58 4.04 18.49 7.75
C LEU A 58 5.56 18.53 7.71
N VAL A 59 6.19 18.07 8.79
CA VAL A 59 7.64 17.92 8.83
C VAL A 59 8.04 16.82 7.85
N LYS A 60 9.17 17.00 7.15
CA LYS A 60 9.68 16.07 6.13
C LYS A 60 9.72 14.61 6.62
N LYS A 61 10.09 14.38 7.88
CA LYS A 61 10.13 13.04 8.48
C LYS A 61 8.75 12.39 8.56
N ASP A 62 7.71 13.15 8.93
CA ASP A 62 6.33 12.66 9.00
C ASP A 62 5.82 12.26 7.62
N VAL A 63 6.17 13.05 6.60
CA VAL A 63 5.83 12.75 5.21
C VAL A 63 6.51 11.46 4.74
N SER A 64 7.81 11.32 4.98
CA SER A 64 8.56 10.11 4.61
C SER A 64 8.06 8.86 5.32
N ASP A 65 7.82 8.95 6.63
CA ASP A 65 7.36 7.80 7.41
C ASP A 65 5.93 7.40 7.03
N LEU A 66 5.03 8.38 6.83
CA LEU A 66 3.66 8.07 6.42
C LEU A 66 3.61 7.50 5.00
N ALA A 67 4.46 7.99 4.09
CA ALA A 67 4.61 7.42 2.76
C ALA A 67 5.11 5.96 2.83
N ALA A 68 6.12 5.68 3.66
CA ALA A 68 6.66 4.33 3.85
C ALA A 68 5.62 3.37 4.48
N SER A 69 4.94 3.79 5.54
CA SER A 69 3.87 3.00 6.15
C SER A 69 2.71 2.75 5.18
N PHE A 70 2.35 3.73 4.35
CA PHE A 70 1.31 3.58 3.33
C PHE A 70 1.72 2.58 2.24
N GLN A 71 2.93 2.68 1.70
CA GLN A 71 3.45 1.72 0.73
C GLN A 71 3.49 0.31 1.31
N MET A 72 3.99 0.15 2.53
CA MET A 72 4.02 -1.15 3.21
C MET A 72 2.62 -1.75 3.33
N ALA A 73 1.65 -0.99 3.83
CA ALA A 73 0.27 -1.47 3.98
C ALA A 73 -0.35 -1.87 2.62
N LEU A 74 -0.08 -1.12 1.56
CA LEU A 74 -0.51 -1.43 0.19
C LEU A 74 0.13 -2.73 -0.31
N ILE A 75 1.44 -2.86 -0.21
CA ILE A 75 2.21 -4.03 -0.67
C ILE A 75 1.76 -5.29 0.07
N GLU A 76 1.53 -5.22 1.38
CA GLU A 76 1.02 -6.37 2.14
C GLU A 76 -0.36 -6.80 1.68
N SER A 77 -1.28 -5.86 1.47
CA SER A 77 -2.60 -6.17 0.92
C SER A 77 -2.50 -6.79 -0.47
N VAL A 78 -1.67 -6.23 -1.36
CA VAL A 78 -1.52 -6.78 -2.72
C VAL A 78 -0.90 -8.17 -2.69
N SER A 79 0.17 -8.37 -1.92
CA SER A 79 0.87 -9.66 -1.77
C SER A 79 -0.05 -10.76 -1.27
N ASP A 80 -0.87 -10.46 -0.27
CA ASP A 80 -1.81 -11.41 0.30
C ASP A 80 -2.92 -11.80 -0.69
N ARG A 81 -3.47 -10.85 -1.47
CA ARG A 81 -4.44 -11.16 -2.53
C ARG A 81 -3.80 -11.93 -3.69
N MET A 82 -2.55 -11.61 -4.06
CA MET A 82 -1.80 -12.34 -5.09
C MET A 82 -1.55 -13.80 -4.67
N ALA A 83 -1.22 -14.04 -3.39
CA ALA A 83 -1.05 -15.39 -2.87
C ALA A 83 -2.34 -16.22 -2.99
N HIS A 84 -3.50 -15.63 -2.71
CA HIS A 84 -4.80 -16.28 -2.92
C HIS A 84 -5.04 -16.62 -4.40
N ALA A 85 -4.82 -15.67 -5.30
CA ALA A 85 -5.00 -15.88 -6.73
C ALA A 85 -4.07 -16.99 -7.27
N LEU A 86 -2.81 -17.01 -6.83
CA LEU A 86 -1.85 -18.05 -7.22
C LEU A 86 -2.25 -19.44 -6.67
N ALA A 87 -2.76 -19.53 -5.45
CA ALA A 87 -3.25 -20.78 -4.89
C ALA A 87 -4.47 -21.32 -5.65
N MET A 88 -5.42 -20.44 -5.99
CA MET A 88 -6.58 -20.79 -6.82
C MET A 88 -6.13 -21.26 -8.21
N PHE A 89 -5.27 -20.48 -8.88
CA PHE A 89 -4.76 -20.81 -10.20
C PHE A 89 -4.03 -22.15 -10.25
N ARG A 90 -3.20 -22.47 -9.24
CA ARG A 90 -2.48 -23.75 -9.18
C ARG A 90 -3.39 -24.96 -9.02
N THR A 91 -4.57 -24.77 -8.43
CA THR A 91 -5.57 -25.85 -8.31
C THR A 91 -6.13 -26.22 -9.68
N GLU A 92 -6.36 -25.23 -10.54
CA GLU A 92 -6.93 -25.42 -11.88
C GLU A 92 -5.86 -25.71 -12.95
N TYR A 93 -4.66 -25.14 -12.79
CA TYR A 93 -3.53 -25.25 -13.72
C TYR A 93 -2.23 -25.66 -13.01
N PRO A 94 -2.06 -26.93 -12.61
CA PRO A 94 -0.92 -27.39 -11.79
C PRO A 94 0.46 -27.17 -12.41
N HIS A 95 0.54 -27.09 -13.75
CA HIS A 95 1.78 -26.87 -14.49
C HIS A 95 1.99 -25.42 -14.93
N GLY A 96 1.07 -24.50 -14.60
CA GLY A 96 1.21 -23.09 -14.90
C GLY A 96 2.33 -22.46 -14.04
N LYS A 97 3.25 -21.74 -14.67
CA LYS A 97 4.45 -21.19 -14.02
C LYS A 97 4.60 -19.67 -14.17
N SER A 98 3.77 -19.05 -15.00
CA SER A 98 3.91 -17.65 -15.36
C SER A 98 3.06 -16.78 -14.45
N PHE A 99 3.66 -15.70 -13.94
CA PHE A 99 2.99 -14.62 -13.25
C PHE A 99 3.41 -13.30 -13.90
N VAL A 100 2.45 -12.45 -14.24
CA VAL A 100 2.68 -11.21 -14.98
C VAL A 100 2.15 -10.05 -14.14
N VAL A 101 2.95 -9.01 -14.00
CA VAL A 101 2.56 -7.74 -13.38
C VAL A 101 2.60 -6.65 -14.45
N SER A 102 1.56 -5.83 -14.53
CA SER A 102 1.44 -4.79 -15.55
C SER A 102 0.63 -3.61 -15.03
N GLY A 103 0.79 -2.44 -15.64
CA GLY A 103 0.12 -1.19 -15.25
C GLY A 103 1.09 -0.19 -14.61
N GLY A 104 0.67 1.06 -14.44
CA GLY A 104 1.56 2.15 -14.00
C GLY A 104 2.04 2.10 -12.55
N VAL A 105 1.65 1.07 -11.79
CA VAL A 105 2.06 0.83 -10.39
C VAL A 105 2.89 -0.46 -10.27
N ALA A 106 3.05 -1.19 -11.38
CA ALA A 106 3.81 -2.44 -11.46
C ALA A 106 5.32 -2.22 -11.31
#